data_AF-A0A7S4NZZ9-F1
#
_entry.id   AF-A0A7S4NZZ9-F1
#
_cell.length_a   1.000
_cell.length_b   1.000
_cell.length_c   1.000
_cell.angle_alpha   90.00
_cell.angle_beta   90.00
_cell.angle_gamma   90.00
#
_symmetry.space_group_name_H-M   'P 1'
#
loop_
_entity.id
_entity.type
_entity.pdbx_description
1 polymer ?
#
loop_
_entity_poly.entity_id
_entity_poly.type
_entity_poly.pdbx_seq_one_letter_code
_entity_poly.pdbx_strand_id
1 'polypeptide(L)'
;FMQTQFAQSAMQRILTCWTWAVPLIGYSQGMSELVVPFLLVNTIHHVNSSSSEGTAPVFLYSLSEFTRLSTENAQSALMRLSKETLRNIEADTFWEVFRFFQKIRPYFCADHGAIR
;
A
#
# COMPACT_ATOMS: atom_id res chain seq x y z
N PHE A 1 5.70 11.28 -3.41
CA PHE A 1 4.86 10.07 -3.59
C PHE A 1 3.35 10.32 -3.46
N MET A 2 2.81 10.64 -2.28
CA MET A 2 1.35 10.84 -2.07
C MET A 2 0.74 12.06 -2.76
N GLN A 3 1.59 12.94 -3.31
CA GLN A 3 1.17 14.05 -4.16
C GLN A 3 0.83 13.62 -5.59
N THR A 4 1.09 12.36 -5.96
CA THR A 4 0.77 11.86 -7.31
C THR A 4 -0.70 11.48 -7.44
N GLN A 5 -1.31 11.80 -8.58
CA GLN A 5 -2.71 11.46 -8.87
C GLN A 5 -2.94 9.94 -8.83
N PHE A 6 -1.96 9.14 -9.28
CA PHE A 6 -2.03 7.68 -9.18
C PHE A 6 -2.15 7.22 -7.73
N ALA A 7 -1.23 7.62 -6.85
CA ALA A 7 -1.22 7.15 -5.46
C ALA A 7 -2.51 7.54 -4.71
N GLN A 8 -3.00 8.76 -4.92
CA GLN A 8 -4.27 9.22 -4.35
C GLN A 8 -5.46 8.40 -4.87
N SER A 9 -5.53 8.17 -6.18
CA SER A 9 -6.63 7.42 -6.79
C SER A 9 -6.60 5.94 -6.40
N ALA A 10 -5.41 5.33 -6.35
CA ALA A 10 -5.23 3.94 -5.91
C ALA A 10 -5.65 3.77 -4.44
N MET A 11 -5.20 4.67 -3.56
CA MET A 11 -5.60 4.65 -2.16
C MET A 11 -7.11 4.80 -1.98
N GLN A 12 -7.73 5.74 -2.69
CA GLN A 12 -9.17 5.93 -2.64
C GLN A 12 -9.92 4.66 -3.08
N ARG A 13 -9.49 4.02 -4.18
CA ARG A 13 -10.12 2.77 -4.65
C ARG A 13 -9.92 1.62 -3.67
N ILE A 14 -8.72 1.43 -3.16
CA ILE A 14 -8.40 0.39 -2.16
C ILE A 14 -9.32 0.52 -0.94
N LEU A 15 -9.41 1.73 -0.36
CA LEU A 15 -10.24 1.99 0.82
C LEU A 15 -11.75 1.90 0.51
N THR A 16 -12.15 2.29 -0.70
CA THR A 16 -13.55 2.11 -1.15
C THR A 16 -13.89 0.62 -1.24
N CYS A 17 -13.03 -0.18 -1.87
CA CYS A 17 -13.20 -1.64 -1.94
C CYS A 17 -13.25 -2.28 -0.55
N TRP A 18 -12.40 -1.84 0.38
CA TRP A 18 -12.46 -2.28 1.78
C TRP A 18 -13.82 -1.97 2.42
N THR A 19 -14.29 -0.72 2.27
CA THR A 19 -15.56 -0.26 2.85
C THR A 19 -16.73 -1.10 2.36
N TRP A 20 -16.72 -1.51 1.09
CA TRP A 20 -17.73 -2.37 0.50
C TRP A 20 -17.63 -3.82 0.98
N ALA A 21 -16.42 -4.32 1.20
CA ALA A 21 -16.18 -5.68 1.68
C ALA A 21 -16.51 -5.86 3.17
N VAL A 22 -16.35 -4.81 3.99
CA VAL A 22 -16.61 -4.85 5.43
C VAL A 22 -17.45 -3.63 5.86
N PRO A 23 -18.75 -3.60 5.51
CA PRO A 23 -19.60 -2.42 5.70
C PRO A 23 -19.85 -2.06 7.16
N LEU A 24 -19.72 -3.02 8.08
CA LEU A 24 -19.88 -2.80 9.52
C LEU A 24 -18.77 -1.94 10.14
N ILE A 25 -17.59 -1.92 9.51
CA ILE A 25 -16.46 -1.10 9.93
C ILE A 25 -16.37 0.15 9.06
N GLY A 26 -16.55 -0.05 7.75
CA GLY A 26 -16.38 1.01 6.77
C GLY A 26 -14.98 1.61 6.79
N TYR A 27 -14.91 2.93 6.70
CA TYR A 27 -13.68 3.70 6.75
C TYR A 27 -13.52 4.38 8.11
N SER A 28 -12.35 4.19 8.73
CA SER A 28 -11.94 4.90 9.94
C SER A 28 -10.71 5.78 9.67
N GLN A 29 -10.64 6.93 10.34
CA GLN A 29 -9.50 7.83 10.24
C GLN A 29 -8.21 7.12 10.68
N GLY A 30 -7.14 7.28 9.90
CA GLY A 30 -5.85 6.60 10.11
C GLY A 30 -5.66 5.35 9.24
N MET A 31 -6.75 4.76 8.70
CA MET A 31 -6.61 3.62 7.76
C MET A 31 -5.82 3.99 6.50
N SER A 32 -5.97 5.23 6.01
CA SER A 32 -5.23 5.74 4.85
C SER A 32 -3.72 5.76 5.08
N GLU A 33 -3.27 6.12 6.29
CA GLU A 33 -1.85 6.14 6.67
C GLU A 33 -1.25 4.74 6.68
N LEU A 34 -2.07 3.73 7.04
CA LEU A 34 -1.66 2.33 7.00
C LEU A 34 -1.53 1.77 5.58
N VAL A 35 -2.16 2.37 4.57
CA VAL A 35 -2.04 1.94 3.16
C VAL A 35 -0.75 2.44 2.51
N VAL A 36 -0.28 3.64 2.90
CA VAL A 36 0.93 4.29 2.34
C VAL A 36 2.16 3.37 2.32
N PRO A 37 2.56 2.69 3.42
CA PRO A 37 3.77 1.87 3.43
C PRO A 37 3.68 0.69 2.46
N PHE A 38 2.52 0.00 2.37
CA PHE A 38 2.33 -1.10 1.42
C PHE A 38 2.42 -0.61 -0.02
N LEU A 39 1.74 0.51 -0.33
CA LEU A 39 1.76 1.07 -1.68
C LEU A 39 3.17 1.52 -2.09
N LEU A 40 3.93 2.11 -1.15
CA LEU A 40 5.31 2.54 -1.39
C LEU A 40 6.23 1.33 -1.65
N VAL A 41 6.19 0.32 -0.77
CA VAL A 41 7.02 -0.89 -0.89
C VAL A 41 6.73 -1.63 -2.20
N ASN A 42 5.45 -1.83 -2.54
CA ASN A 42 5.07 -2.48 -3.79
C ASN A 42 5.50 -1.67 -5.01
N THR A 43 5.38 -0.34 -4.97
CA THR A 43 5.88 0.51 -6.06
C THR A 43 7.38 0.29 -6.27
N ILE A 44 8.17 0.33 -5.20
CA ILE A 44 9.62 0.16 -5.29
C ILE A 44 9.99 -1.25 -5.76
N HIS A 45 9.29 -2.27 -5.25
CA HIS A 45 9.48 -3.65 -5.67
C HIS A 45 9.31 -3.78 -7.17
N HIS A 46 8.20 -3.29 -7.73
CA HIS A 46 7.95 -3.34 -9.18
C HIS A 46 8.93 -2.49 -9.99
N VAL A 47 9.41 -1.37 -9.45
CA VAL A 47 10.46 -0.56 -10.09
C VAL A 47 11.79 -1.31 -10.15
N ASN A 48 12.20 -1.96 -9.07
CA ASN A 48 13.44 -2.74 -9.05
C ASN A 48 13.33 -4.04 -9.84
N SER A 49 12.15 -4.66 -9.87
CA SER A 49 11.90 -5.87 -10.67
C SER A 49 11.95 -5.57 -12.18
N SER A 50 11.61 -4.35 -12.60
CA SER A 50 11.74 -3.95 -14.01
C SER A 50 13.18 -3.84 -14.51
N SER A 51 14.16 -3.75 -13.61
CA SER A 51 15.58 -3.65 -13.96
C SER A 51 16.36 -4.97 -13.83
N SER A 52 15.78 -6.02 -13.24
CA SER A 52 16.44 -7.32 -13.04
C SER A 52 15.68 -8.45 -13.74
N GLU A 53 16.08 -8.82 -14.95
CA GLU A 53 15.63 -10.04 -15.63
C GLU A 53 16.17 -11.28 -14.89
N GLY A 54 15.29 -12.05 -14.22
CA GLY A 54 15.53 -13.49 -14.05
C GLY A 54 15.53 -14.11 -12.65
N THR A 55 15.44 -13.36 -11.54
CA THR A 55 15.23 -13.96 -10.21
C THR A 55 14.58 -12.93 -9.32
N ALA A 56 13.36 -13.16 -8.83
CA ALA A 56 12.68 -12.23 -7.91
C ALA A 56 13.50 -12.12 -6.62
N PRO A 57 14.26 -11.03 -6.39
CA PRO A 57 15.05 -10.92 -5.18
C PRO A 57 14.10 -10.65 -4.02
N VAL A 58 14.32 -11.33 -2.89
CA VAL A 58 13.72 -10.89 -1.63
C VAL A 58 14.42 -9.59 -1.24
N PHE A 59 13.75 -8.45 -1.45
CA PHE A 59 14.28 -7.15 -1.06
C PHE A 59 14.06 -6.94 0.44
N LEU A 60 15.14 -7.11 1.21
CA LEU A 60 15.17 -6.73 2.61
C LEU A 60 15.58 -5.25 2.70
N TYR A 61 14.72 -4.44 3.31
CA TYR A 61 15.03 -3.05 3.63
C TYR A 61 15.28 -2.95 5.13
N SER A 62 16.45 -2.44 5.52
CA SER A 62 16.67 -2.00 6.90
C SER A 62 15.74 -0.84 7.23
N LEU A 63 15.46 -0.59 8.51
CA LEU A 63 14.62 0.54 8.93
C LEU A 63 15.21 1.89 8.46
N SER A 64 16.54 2.01 8.43
CA SER A 64 17.24 3.16 7.88
C SER A 64 17.08 3.31 6.37
N GLU A 65 17.06 2.21 5.62
CA GLU A 65 16.79 2.26 4.18
C GLU A 65 15.33 2.59 3.93
N PHE A 66 14.42 2.00 4.70
CA PHE A 66 12.99 2.28 4.60
C PHE A 66 12.66 3.76 4.87
N THR A 67 13.29 4.35 5.88
CA THR A 67 13.14 5.78 6.19
C THR A 67 13.83 6.68 5.17
N ARG A 68 14.86 6.19 4.48
CA ARG A 68 15.58 6.90 3.42
C ARG A 68 15.03 6.61 2.03
N LEU A 69 14.05 5.71 1.87
CA LEU A 69 13.36 5.47 0.61
C LEU A 69 12.74 6.79 0.17
N SER A 70 13.41 7.45 -0.77
CA SER A 70 13.01 8.79 -1.16
C SER A 70 11.67 8.67 -1.88
N THR A 71 10.67 9.32 -1.31
CA THR A 71 9.35 9.45 -1.94
C THR A 71 9.40 10.12 -3.31
N GLU A 72 10.52 10.76 -3.64
CA GLU A 72 10.87 11.40 -4.92
C GLU A 72 11.26 10.37 -5.98
N ASN A 73 12.07 9.36 -5.63
CA ASN A 73 12.42 8.27 -6.55
C ASN A 73 11.16 7.46 -6.91
N ALA A 74 10.33 7.13 -5.92
CA ALA A 74 9.06 6.46 -6.17
C ALA A 74 8.11 7.30 -7.05
N GLN A 75 8.09 8.62 -6.84
CA GLN A 75 7.24 9.54 -7.62
C GLN A 75 7.66 9.64 -9.08
N SER A 76 8.96 9.78 -9.36
CA SER A 76 9.46 9.80 -10.73
C SER A 76 9.28 8.45 -11.42
N ALA A 77 9.43 7.34 -10.68
CA ALA A 77 9.28 6.01 -11.21
C ALA A 77 7.83 5.67 -11.58
N LEU A 78 6.83 6.12 -10.78
CA LEU A 78 5.41 5.96 -11.10
C LEU A 78 5.02 6.53 -12.47
N MET A 79 5.67 7.60 -12.92
CA MET A 79 5.41 8.20 -14.24
C MET A 79 5.96 7.37 -15.41
N ARG A 80 6.92 6.48 -15.14
CA ARG A 80 7.61 5.67 -16.15
C ARG A 80 7.01 4.27 -16.30
N LEU A 81 6.25 3.80 -15.30
CA LEU A 81 5.66 2.47 -15.30
C LEU A 81 4.48 2.36 -16.27
N SER A 82 4.29 1.15 -16.80
CA SER A 82 3.15 0.85 -17.66
C SER A 82 1.84 0.86 -16.86
N LYS A 83 0.71 1.11 -17.54
CA LYS A 83 -0.63 1.03 -16.92
C LYS A 83 -0.93 -0.35 -16.33
N GLU A 84 -0.37 -1.41 -16.91
CA GLU A 84 -0.51 -2.77 -16.41
C GLU A 84 0.23 -2.96 -15.08
N THR A 85 1.50 -2.53 -15.02
CA THR A 85 2.30 -2.57 -13.78
C THR A 85 1.65 -1.77 -12.67
N LEU A 86 1.10 -0.59 -12.98
CA LEU A 86 0.37 0.24 -12.02
C LEU A 86 -0.88 -0.47 -11.45
N ARG A 87 -1.61 -1.23 -12.29
CA ARG A 87 -2.76 -2.04 -11.84
C ARG A 87 -2.30 -3.19 -10.95
N ASN A 88 -1.19 -3.84 -11.29
CA ASN A 88 -0.63 -4.92 -10.47
C ASN A 88 -0.20 -4.41 -9.09
N ILE A 89 0.52 -3.28 -9.03
CA ILE A 89 0.89 -2.61 -7.77
C ILE A 89 -0.34 -2.34 -6.90
N GLU A 90 -1.41 -1.81 -7.50
CA GLU A 90 -2.66 -1.53 -6.77
C GLU A 90 -3.33 -2.81 -6.25
N ALA A 91 -3.44 -3.84 -7.08
CA ALA A 91 -4.06 -5.11 -6.71
C ALA A 91 -3.27 -5.85 -5.61
N ASP A 92 -1.94 -5.89 -5.72
CA ASP A 92 -1.06 -6.48 -4.71
C ASP A 92 -1.22 -5.74 -3.37
N THR A 93 -1.18 -4.40 -3.42
CA THR A 93 -1.38 -3.55 -2.26
C THR A 93 -2.76 -3.78 -1.63
N PHE A 94 -3.82 -3.91 -2.43
CA PHE A 94 -5.16 -4.20 -1.92
C PHE A 94 -5.20 -5.50 -1.14
N TRP A 95 -4.67 -6.61 -1.67
CA TRP A 95 -4.73 -7.90 -1.00
C TRP A 95 -3.89 -7.96 0.28
N GLU A 96 -2.76 -7.26 0.30
CA GLU A 96 -1.92 -7.13 1.50
C GLU A 96 -2.61 -6.29 2.58
N VAL A 97 -3.09 -5.11 2.20
CA VAL A 97 -3.84 -4.21 3.09
C VAL A 97 -5.09 -4.91 3.62
N PHE A 98 -5.85 -5.60 2.76
CA PHE A 98 -7.04 -6.34 3.15
C PHE A 98 -6.69 -7.37 4.22
N ARG A 99 -5.70 -8.24 3.98
CA ARG A 99 -5.24 -9.24 4.96
C ARG A 99 -4.75 -8.61 6.25
N PHE A 100 -4.05 -7.47 6.16
CA PHE A 100 -3.59 -6.73 7.34
C PHE A 100 -4.76 -6.17 8.15
N PHE A 101 -5.70 -5.48 7.51
CA PHE A 101 -6.89 -4.93 8.15
C PHE A 101 -7.78 -6.01 8.78
N GLN A 102 -7.85 -7.21 8.19
CA GLN A 102 -8.54 -8.31 8.85
C GLN A 102 -7.91 -8.72 10.18
N LYS A 103 -6.58 -8.60 10.33
CA LYS A 103 -5.88 -8.92 11.59
C LYS A 103 -6.06 -7.82 12.65
N ILE A 104 -6.05 -6.56 12.21
CA ILE A 104 -6.20 -5.41 13.11
C ILE A 104 -7.65 -4.91 13.20
N ARG A 105 -8.61 -5.72 12.72
CA ARG A 105 -10.04 -5.43 12.74
C ARG A 105 -10.57 -4.96 14.10
N PRO A 106 -10.17 -5.55 15.24
CA PRO A 106 -10.65 -5.12 16.55
C PRO A 106 -10.33 -3.66 16.88
N TYR A 107 -9.24 -3.10 16.34
CA TYR A 107 -8.84 -1.72 16.57
C TYR A 107 -9.65 -0.70 15.77
N PHE A 108 -10.43 -1.15 14.78
CA PHE A 108 -11.32 -0.31 13.99
C PHE A 108 -12.77 -0.34 14.47
N CYS A 109 -13.18 -1.43 15.13
CA CYS A 109 -14.49 -1.53 15.74
C CYS A 109 -14.50 -0.74 17.06
N ALA A 110 -15.58 -0.03 17.35
CA ALA A 110 -15.79 0.73 18.59
C ALA A 110 -15.83 -0.13 19.88
N ASP A 111 -15.54 -1.43 19.78
CA ASP A 111 -15.42 -2.30 20.94
C ASP A 111 -14.04 -2.12 21.58
N HIS A 112 -13.91 -1.05 22.35
CA HIS A 112 -12.71 -0.72 23.13
C HIS A 112 -12.38 -1.78 24.21
N GLY A 113 -13.10 -2.91 24.27
CA GLY A 113 -12.81 -4.03 25.16
C GLY A 113 -11.47 -4.74 24.90
N ALA A 114 -10.85 -4.53 23.75
CA ALA A 114 -9.52 -5.08 23.41
C ALA A 114 -8.33 -4.23 23.93
N ILE A 115 -8.60 -3.09 24.56
CA ILE A 115 -7.62 -2.30 25.32
C ILE A 115 -7.86 -2.56 26.82
N ARG A 116 -7.61 -3.79 27.25
CA ARG A 116 -7.48 -4.16 28.67
C ARG A 116 -6.34 -5.14 28.84
#